data_AF-A0A9W6NWB3-F1
#
_entry.id   AF-A0A9W6NWB3-F1
#
_cell.length_a   1.000
_cell.length_b   1.000
_cell.length_c   1.000
_cell.angle_alpha   90.00
_cell.angle_beta   90.00
_cell.angle_gamma   90.00
#
_symmetry.space_group_name_H-M   'P 1'
#
loop_
_entity.id
_entity.type
_entity.pdbx_description
1 polymer ?
#
loop_
_entity_poly.entity_id
_entity_poly.type
_entity_poly.pdbx_seq_one_letter_code
_entity_poly.pdbx_strand_id
1 'polypeptide(L)' 'MKFGKLVDKAWEEKTAAEVLKAPPSALEGLTEKHDEALAALGIKSVGDLAKWKYFQRASALAALADLDK' A
#
# COMPACT_ATOMS: atom_id res chain seq x y z
N MET A 1 -2.97 -6.19 17.69
CA MET A 1 -3.72 -6.25 16.40
C MET A 1 -2.90 -7.09 15.45
N LYS A 2 -3.52 -8.04 14.74
CA LYS A 2 -2.85 -8.79 13.65
C LYS A 2 -3.37 -8.24 12.33
N PHE A 3 -2.45 -7.96 11.39
CA PHE A 3 -2.82 -7.37 10.10
C PHE A 3 -3.48 -8.36 9.14
N GLY A 4 -3.34 -9.67 9.37
CA GLY A 4 -3.95 -10.72 8.54
C GLY A 4 -3.67 -10.46 7.06
N LYS A 5 -4.73 -10.49 6.24
CA LYS A 5 -4.63 -10.37 4.78
C LYS A 5 -4.27 -8.99 4.21
N LEU A 6 -3.86 -8.06 5.06
CA LEU A 6 -3.42 -6.74 4.62
C LEU A 6 -1.94 -6.73 4.22
N VAL A 7 -1.16 -7.64 4.81
CA VAL A 7 0.30 -7.67 4.69
C VAL A 7 0.77 -9.08 4.43
N ASP A 8 1.95 -9.22 3.82
CA ASP A 8 2.61 -10.52 3.71
C ASP A 8 2.84 -11.13 5.11
N LYS A 9 2.88 -12.45 5.17
CA LYS A 9 3.00 -13.22 6.41
C LYS A 9 4.18 -12.76 7.29
N ALA A 10 5.27 -12.28 6.69
CA ALA A 10 6.43 -11.75 7.42
C ALA A 10 6.15 -10.47 8.23
N TRP A 11 5.04 -9.78 7.94
CA TRP A 11 4.68 -8.47 8.50
C TRP A 11 3.46 -8.49 9.43
N GLU A 12 2.77 -9.63 9.59
CA GLU A 12 1.52 -9.73 10.37
C GLU A 12 1.66 -9.35 11.85
N GLU A 13 2.84 -9.54 12.43
CA GLU A 13 3.15 -9.26 13.84
C GLU A 13 3.89 -7.93 14.05
N LYS A 14 4.12 -7.18 12.97
CA LYS A 14 4.76 -5.86 13.03
C LYS A 14 3.76 -4.79 13.45
N THR A 15 4.27 -3.66 13.90
CA THR A 15 3.45 -2.47 14.14
C THR A 15 3.13 -1.76 12.82
N ALA A 16 2.05 -0.98 12.78
CA ALA A 16 1.70 -0.19 11.59
C ALA A 16 2.85 0.75 11.19
N ALA A 17 3.56 1.32 12.17
CA ALA A 17 4.70 2.20 11.94
C ALA A 17 5.89 1.48 11.29
N GLU A 18 6.10 0.20 11.59
CA GLU A 18 7.09 -0.64 10.91
C GLU A 18 6.64 -0.98 9.48
N VAL A 19 5.37 -1.37 9.30
CA VAL A 19 4.82 -1.66 7.96
C VAL A 19 4.89 -0.44 7.05
N LEU A 20 4.61 0.76 7.56
CA LEU A 20 4.71 2.00 6.77
C LEU A 20 6.14 2.29 6.26
N LYS A 21 7.17 1.74 6.90
CA LYS A 21 8.58 1.85 6.46
C LYS A 21 9.01 0.70 5.57
N ALA A 22 8.18 -0.34 5.45
CA ALA A 22 8.44 -1.51 4.63
C ALA A 22 8.28 -1.19 3.13
N PRO A 23 8.93 -1.96 2.24
CA PRO A 23 8.67 -1.86 0.80
C PRO A 23 7.22 -2.25 0.45
N PRO A 24 6.70 -1.84 -0.73
CA PRO A 24 5.36 -2.23 -1.17
C PRO A 24 5.06 -3.73 -1.14
N SER A 25 6.05 -4.59 -1.42
CA SER A 25 5.98 -6.06 -1.32
C SER A 25 5.65 -6.59 0.09
N ALA A 26 5.69 -5.75 1.12
CA ALA A 26 5.16 -6.07 2.43
C ALA A 26 3.62 -6.17 2.46
N LEU A 27 2.92 -5.68 1.43
CA LEU A 27 1.49 -5.88 1.25
C LEU A 27 1.23 -7.24 0.60
N GLU A 28 0.19 -7.94 1.05
CA GLU A 28 -0.16 -9.24 0.48
C GLU A 28 -0.45 -9.11 -1.02
N GLY A 29 0.11 -10.05 -1.81
CA GLY A 29 -0.09 -10.09 -3.27
C GLY A 29 0.89 -9.26 -4.09
N LEU A 30 1.77 -8.49 -3.44
CA LEU A 30 2.88 -7.80 -4.12
C LEU A 30 4.18 -8.61 -4.00
N THR A 31 5.08 -8.37 -4.95
CA THR A 31 6.39 -9.03 -5.06
C THR A 31 7.47 -7.99 -5.29
N GLU A 32 8.75 -8.37 -5.15
CA GLU A 32 9.89 -7.45 -5.37
C GLU A 32 9.86 -6.76 -6.74
N LYS A 33 9.34 -7.41 -7.78
CA LYS A 33 9.15 -6.79 -9.10
C LYS A 33 8.22 -5.57 -9.06
N HIS A 34 7.23 -5.58 -8.18
CA HIS A 34 6.33 -4.44 -7.99
C HIS A 34 7.04 -3.30 -7.24
N ASP A 35 7.97 -3.62 -6.33
CA ASP A 35 8.79 -2.60 -5.66
C ASP A 35 9.63 -1.82 -6.68
N GLU A 36 10.24 -2.52 -7.64
CA GLU A 36 11.00 -1.89 -8.73
C GLU A 36 10.13 -0.96 -9.58
N ALA A 37 8.95 -1.44 -9.98
CA ALA A 37 8.00 -0.65 -10.77
C ALA A 37 7.50 0.59 -10.02
N LEU A 38 7.20 0.45 -8.73
CA LEU A 38 6.75 1.56 -7.88
C LEU A 38 7.90 2.53 -7.54
N ALA A 39 9.13 2.04 -7.41
CA ALA A 39 10.30 2.87 -7.19
C ALA A 39 10.56 3.82 -8.36
N ALA A 40 10.25 3.41 -9.60
CA ALA A 40 10.31 4.28 -10.77
C ALA A 40 9.33 5.48 -10.69
N LEU A 41 8.28 5.37 -9.86
CA LEU A 41 7.32 6.44 -9.57
C LEU A 41 7.65 7.20 -8.27
N GLY A 42 8.81 6.93 -7.66
CA GLY A 42 9.25 7.54 -6.41
C GLY A 42 8.65 6.92 -5.14
N ILE A 43 7.99 5.76 -5.26
CA ILE A 43 7.34 5.07 -4.14
C ILE A 43 8.26 3.93 -3.68
N LYS A 44 8.84 4.05 -2.49
CA LYS A 44 9.80 3.06 -1.97
C LYS A 44 9.29 2.34 -0.72
N SER A 45 8.20 2.81 -0.15
CA SER A 45 7.59 2.23 1.03
C SER A 45 6.07 2.22 0.95
N VAL A 46 5.44 1.39 1.79
CA VAL A 46 3.98 1.42 2.00
C VAL A 46 3.52 2.81 2.42
N GLY A 47 4.31 3.52 3.22
CA GLY A 47 4.03 4.90 3.62
C GLY A 47 4.08 5.90 2.47
N ASP A 48 5.00 5.72 1.52
CA ASP A 48 5.05 6.55 0.30
C ASP A 48 3.81 6.30 -0.55
N LEU A 49 3.41 5.03 -0.72
CA LEU A 49 2.22 4.65 -1.47
C LEU A 49 0.96 5.28 -0.86
N ALA A 50 0.80 5.20 0.46
CA ALA A 50 -0.34 5.76 1.18
C ALA A 50 -0.46 7.29 1.06
N LYS A 51 0.67 7.99 0.92
CA LYS A 51 0.74 9.46 0.75
C LYS A 51 0.74 9.88 -0.71
N TRP A 52 0.74 8.94 -1.65
CA TRP A 52 0.86 9.26 -3.06
C TRP A 52 -0.44 9.88 -3.59
N LYS A 53 -0.34 11.11 -4.09
CA LYS A 53 -1.51 11.90 -4.52
C LYS A 53 -2.41 11.19 -5.53
N TYR A 54 -1.84 10.36 -6.42
CA TYR A 54 -2.61 9.67 -7.44
C TYR A 54 -3.41 8.50 -6.86
N PHE A 55 -2.82 7.75 -5.91
CA PHE A 55 -3.54 6.72 -5.17
C PHE A 55 -4.70 7.32 -4.37
N GLN A 56 -4.45 8.41 -3.64
CA GLN A 56 -5.49 9.09 -2.85
C GLN A 56 -6.64 9.60 -3.72
N ARG A 57 -6.32 10.21 -4.88
CA ARG A 57 -7.34 10.66 -5.85
C ARG A 57 -8.16 9.50 -6.41
N ALA A 58 -7.50 8.41 -6.82
CA ALA A 58 -8.19 7.24 -7.35
C ALA A 58 -9.12 6.61 -6.29
N SER A 59 -8.65 6.47 -5.05
CA SER A 59 -9.46 5.97 -3.93
C SER A 59 -10.67 6.86 -3.64
N ALA A 60 -10.49 8.19 -3.67
CA ALA A 60 -11.59 9.14 -3.50
C ALA A 60 -12.61 9.05 -4.64
N LEU A 61 -12.16 8.92 -5.89
CA LEU A 61 -13.05 8.73 -7.05
C LEU A 61 -13.85 7.44 -6.95
N ALA A 62 -13.23 6.33 -6.52
CA ALA A 62 -13.93 5.07 -6.31
C ALA A 62 -15.04 5.20 -5.27
N ALA A 63 -14.78 5.92 -4.16
CA ALA A 63 -15.80 6.17 -3.14
C ALA A 63 -16.94 7.10 -3.63
N LEU A 64 -16.63 8.05 -4.53
CA LEU A 64 -17.64 8.92 -5.14
C LEU A 64 -18.49 8.20 -6.18
N ALA A 65 -17.93 7.25 -6.92
CA ALA A 65 -18.65 6.49 -7.94
C ALA A 65 -19.86 5.72 -7.36
N ASP A 66 -19.81 5.30 -6.09
CA ASP A 66 -20.95 4.69 -5.41
C ASP A 66 -22.15 5.66 -5.20
N LEU A 67 -21.91 6.97 -5.35
CA LEU A 67 -22.91 8.02 -5.23
C LEU A 67 -23.43 8.52 -6.59
N ASP A 68 -22.72 8.20 -7.68
CA ASP A 68 -23.15 8.48 -9.06
C ASP A 68 -24.30 7.54 -9.42
N LYS A 69 -25.52 7.88 -8.98
CA LYS A 69 -26.75 7.20 -9.42
C LYS A 69 -27.13 7.59 -10.84
#